data_AF-A0A367LGY1-F1
#
_entry.id   AF-A0A367LGY1-F1
#
_cell.length_a   1.000
_cell.length_b   1.000
_cell.length_c   1.000
_cell.angle_alpha   90.00
_cell.angle_beta   90.00
_cell.angle_gamma   90.00
#
_symmetry.space_group_name_H-M   'P 1'
#
loop_
_entity.id
_entity.type
_entity.pdbx_description
1 polymer ?
#
loop_
_entity_poly.entity_id
_entity_poly.type
_entity_poly.pdbx_seq_one_letter_code
_entity_poly.pdbx_strand_id
1 'polypeptide(L)'
;MALTRRLPWLGRRLLFPPPTQQRAFASSTGQPSPASIFYKTFSRPIAKTLLLAVFTYQLAYWGWAKLEADDIRAEQLANIAQLEAQVREMASKNTSLKPVSSS
;
A
#
# COMPACT_ATOMS: atom_id res chain seq x y z
N MET A 1 9.90 59.24 39.39
CA MET A 1 10.10 59.52 37.95
C MET A 1 10.85 58.35 37.31
N ALA A 2 10.43 58.01 36.09
CA ALA A 2 11.06 57.09 35.13
C ALA A 2 11.09 55.59 35.47
N LEU A 3 9.99 54.95 35.08
CA LEU A 3 9.79 53.52 34.87
C LEU A 3 10.54 53.07 33.60
N THR A 4 11.49 52.15 33.68
CA THR A 4 12.01 51.46 32.48
C THR A 4 11.95 49.95 32.66
N ARG A 5 10.78 49.42 32.33
CA ARG A 5 10.57 48.04 31.88
C ARG A 5 11.52 47.75 30.71
N ARG A 6 12.33 46.69 30.80
CA ARG A 6 12.75 45.95 29.61
C ARG A 6 12.36 44.48 29.79
N LEU A 7 11.44 44.07 28.91
CA LEU A 7 10.83 42.76 28.85
C LEU A 7 11.87 41.67 28.56
N PRO A 8 11.62 40.42 29.01
CA PRO A 8 12.44 39.27 28.69
C PRO A 8 12.45 39.06 27.17
N TRP A 9 13.64 38.91 26.61
CA TRP A 9 13.86 38.38 25.28
C TRP A 9 13.33 36.93 25.23
N LEU A 10 12.03 36.78 25.04
CA LEU A 10 11.40 35.57 24.50
C LEU A 10 11.70 35.51 23.00
N GLY A 11 12.97 35.26 22.69
CA GLY A 11 13.45 34.98 21.34
C GLY A 11 13.16 33.53 20.97
N ARG A 12 12.00 33.33 20.32
CA ARG A 12 11.60 32.17 19.51
C ARG A 12 12.70 31.12 19.26
N ARG A 13 12.66 30.03 20.02
CA ARG A 13 13.28 28.74 19.66
C ARG A 13 12.17 27.74 19.42
N LEU A 14 11.49 27.85 18.28
CA LEU A 14 10.58 26.81 17.80
C LEU A 14 10.94 26.48 16.35
N LEU A 15 10.94 25.17 16.05
CA LEU A 15 11.09 24.50 14.75
C LEU A 15 12.46 23.88 14.40
N PHE A 16 13.22 23.43 15.39
CA PHE A 16 14.10 22.28 15.16
C PHE A 16 13.61 21.12 16.04
N PRO A 17 13.11 20.01 15.47
CA PRO A 17 12.86 18.83 16.26
C PRO A 17 14.19 18.39 16.89
N PRO A 18 14.20 18.00 18.18
CA PRO A 18 15.40 17.43 18.76
C PRO A 18 15.81 16.21 17.91
N PRO A 19 17.12 15.98 17.68
CA PRO A 19 17.55 14.75 17.05
C PRO A 19 16.94 13.60 17.83
N THR A 20 16.17 12.75 17.15
CA THR A 20 15.69 11.50 17.72
C THR A 20 16.93 10.77 18.23
N GLN A 21 17.07 10.67 19.55
CA GLN A 21 18.05 9.77 20.15
C GLN A 21 17.70 8.38 19.63
N GLN A 22 18.48 7.91 18.64
CA GLN A 22 18.50 6.51 18.29
C GLN A 22 18.77 5.76 19.58
N ARG A 23 17.77 5.02 20.06
CA ARG A 23 17.98 4.03 21.11
C ARG A 23 19.01 3.06 20.55
N ALA A 24 20.27 3.26 20.92
CA ALA A 24 21.31 2.28 20.73
C ALA A 24 20.90 1.09 21.61
N PHE A 25 20.35 0.06 20.98
CA PHE A 25 20.21 -1.23 21.65
C PHE A 25 21.60 -1.61 22.16
N ALA A 26 21.65 -2.15 23.39
CA ALA A 26 22.87 -2.47 24.14
C ALA A 26 23.77 -3.56 23.50
N SER A 27 23.64 -3.82 22.20
CA SER A 27 24.49 -4.70 21.40
C SER A 27 25.59 -3.97 20.62
N SER A 28 25.73 -2.64 20.77
CA SER A 28 26.68 -1.83 19.97
C SER A 28 27.94 -1.39 20.71
N THR A 29 28.15 -1.81 21.97
CA THR A 29 29.36 -1.48 22.74
C THR A 29 30.51 -2.49 22.55
N GLY A 30 30.28 -3.58 21.81
CA GLY A 30 31.32 -4.54 21.42
C GLY A 30 31.94 -4.15 20.09
N GLN A 31 33.28 -4.16 20.02
CA GLN A 31 34.03 -4.01 18.77
C GLN A 31 33.39 -4.85 17.67
N PRO A 32 33.10 -4.27 16.48
CA PRO A 32 32.47 -5.02 15.40
C PRO A 32 33.35 -6.21 15.04
N SER A 33 32.80 -7.42 15.15
CA SER A 33 33.55 -8.61 14.77
C SER A 33 33.96 -8.50 13.28
N PRO A 34 35.13 -8.99 12.87
CA PRO A 34 35.56 -8.95 11.48
C PRO A 34 34.52 -9.51 10.50
N ALA A 35 33.78 -10.55 10.92
CA ALA A 35 32.66 -11.10 10.17
C ALA A 35 31.50 -10.09 9.99
N SER A 36 31.15 -9.33 11.02
CA SER A 36 30.07 -8.33 10.93
C SER A 36 30.39 -7.20 9.95
N ILE A 37 31.67 -6.82 9.82
CA ILE A 37 32.15 -5.84 8.84
C ILE A 37 31.98 -6.42 7.43
N PHE A 38 32.39 -7.67 7.19
CA PHE A 38 32.29 -8.32 5.88
C PHE A 38 30.84 -8.35 5.35
N TYR A 39 29.88 -8.80 6.15
CA TYR A 39 28.47 -8.85 5.74
C TYR A 39 27.84 -7.46 5.58
N LYS A 40 28.30 -6.47 6.36
CA LYS A 40 27.87 -5.08 6.19
C LYS A 40 28.35 -4.49 4.86
N THR A 41 29.58 -4.77 4.46
CA THR A 41 30.21 -4.15 3.30
C THR A 41 29.81 -4.85 2.00
N PHE A 42 29.80 -6.19 1.96
CA PHE A 42 29.60 -6.92 0.71
C PHE A 42 28.17 -7.46 0.59
N SER A 43 27.64 -8.08 1.64
CA SER A 43 26.35 -8.76 1.55
C SER A 43 25.16 -7.81 1.59
N ARG A 44 25.27 -6.69 2.31
CA ARG A 44 24.17 -5.72 2.44
C ARG A 44 23.81 -5.04 1.11
N PRO A 45 24.76 -4.55 0.30
CA PRO A 45 24.45 -4.01 -1.03
C PRO A 45 23.91 -5.09 -1.98
N ILE A 46 24.52 -6.28 -2.01
CA ILE A 46 24.11 -7.39 -2.88
C ILE A 46 22.68 -7.84 -2.55
N ALA A 47 22.37 -8.01 -1.27
CA ALA A 47 21.03 -8.38 -0.83
C ALA A 47 20.00 -7.30 -1.23
N LYS A 48 20.34 -6.01 -1.08
CA LYS A 48 19.46 -4.92 -1.52
C LYS A 48 19.19 -4.97 -3.02
N THR A 49 20.22 -5.15 -3.84
CA THR A 49 20.06 -5.22 -5.30
C THR A 49 19.29 -6.45 -5.72
N LEU A 50 19.55 -7.61 -5.10
CA LEU A 50 18.85 -8.85 -5.41
C LEU A 50 17.37 -8.76 -5.04
N LEU A 51 17.06 -8.25 -3.85
CA LEU A 51 15.68 -8.05 -3.42
C LEU A 51 14.95 -7.03 -4.31
N LEU A 52 15.61 -5.94 -4.68
CA LEU A 52 15.04 -4.95 -5.60
C LEU A 52 14.80 -5.57 -6.98
N ALA A 53 15.77 -6.32 -7.51
CA ALA A 53 15.64 -6.99 -8.81
C ALA A 53 14.46 -7.98 -8.82
N VAL A 54 14.36 -8.82 -7.79
CA VAL A 54 13.22 -9.73 -7.65
C VAL A 54 11.92 -8.94 -7.54
N PHE A 55 11.87 -7.91 -6.69
CA PHE A 55 10.68 -7.08 -6.53
C PHE A 55 10.23 -6.42 -7.85
N THR A 56 11.17 -5.86 -8.62
CA THR A 56 10.89 -5.27 -9.94
C THR A 56 10.36 -6.32 -10.91
N TYR A 57 10.95 -7.52 -10.94
CA TYR A 57 10.43 -8.63 -11.75
C TYR A 57 9.02 -9.03 -11.33
N GLN A 58 8.76 -9.16 -10.02
CA GLN A 58 7.44 -9.51 -9.51
C GLN A 58 6.40 -8.44 -9.87
N LEU A 59 6.73 -7.15 -9.79
CA LEU A 59 5.83 -6.08 -10.20
C LEU A 59 5.54 -6.10 -11.70
N ALA A 60 6.55 -6.37 -12.53
CA ALA A 60 6.36 -6.48 -13.98
C ALA A 60 5.45 -7.67 -14.32
N TYR A 61 5.70 -8.84 -13.72
CA TYR A 61 4.86 -10.03 -13.92
C TYR A 61 3.44 -9.82 -13.39
N TRP A 62 3.30 -9.21 -12.21
CA TRP A 62 1.99 -8.87 -11.66
C TRP A 62 1.25 -7.85 -12.53
N GLY A 63 1.95 -6.83 -13.06
CA GLY A 63 1.39 -5.87 -13.99
C GLY A 63 0.88 -6.55 -15.27
N TRP A 64 1.63 -7.49 -15.82
CA TRP A 64 1.21 -8.32 -16.96
C TRP A 64 -0.06 -9.12 -16.63
N ALA A 65 -0.05 -9.87 -15.52
CA ALA A 65 -1.21 -10.68 -15.11
C ALA A 65 -2.45 -9.82 -14.78
N LYS A 66 -2.25 -8.58 -14.31
CA LYS A 66 -3.33 -7.64 -13.99
C LYS A 66 -4.02 -7.11 -15.25
N LEU A 67 -3.25 -6.81 -16.30
CA LEU A 67 -3.77 -6.39 -17.61
C LEU A 67 -4.70 -7.47 -18.19
N GLU A 68 -4.25 -8.72 -18.22
CA GLU A 68 -5.09 -9.85 -18.68
C GLU A 68 -6.35 -10.02 -17.83
N ALA A 69 -6.23 -9.87 -16.51
CA ALA A 69 -7.38 -9.99 -15.61
C ALA A 69 -8.40 -8.86 -15.79
N ASP A 70 -7.99 -7.68 -16.25
CA ASP A 70 -8.90 -6.55 -16.43
C ASP A 70 -9.79 -6.71 -17.67
N ASP A 71 -9.25 -7.28 -18.75
CA ASP A 71 -10.04 -7.66 -19.93
C ASP A 71 -11.07 -8.75 -19.58
N ILE A 72 -10.63 -9.79 -18.88
CA ILE A 72 -11.51 -10.89 -18.46
C ILE A 72 -12.63 -10.40 -17.52
N ARG A 73 -12.32 -9.48 -16.60
CA ARG A 73 -13.33 -8.90 -15.69
C ARG A 73 -14.39 -8.11 -16.44
N ALA A 74 -14.00 -7.34 -17.45
CA ALA A 74 -14.95 -6.57 -18.26
C ALA A 74 -15.94 -7.50 -19.00
N GLU A 75 -15.44 -8.57 -19.61
CA GLU A 75 -16.28 -9.57 -20.27
C GLU A 75 -17.21 -10.29 -19.29
N GLN A 76 -16.70 -10.69 -18.11
CA GLN A 76 -17.53 -11.36 -17.10
C GLN A 76 -18.64 -10.45 -16.57
N LEU A 77 -18.37 -9.17 -16.32
CA LEU A 77 -19.40 -8.22 -15.91
C LEU A 77 -20.47 -8.02 -16.99
N ALA A 78 -20.08 -7.97 -18.27
CA ALA A 78 -21.02 -7.89 -19.39
C ALA A 78 -21.90 -9.15 -19.47
N ASN A 79 -21.30 -10.34 -19.34
CA ASN A 79 -22.03 -11.60 -19.33
C ASN A 79 -23.02 -11.70 -18.17
N ILE A 80 -22.62 -11.28 -16.96
CA ILE A 80 -23.51 -11.24 -15.78
C ILE A 80 -24.69 -10.29 -16.05
N ALA A 81 -24.43 -9.08 -16.56
CA ALA A 81 -25.50 -8.13 -16.89
C ALA A 81 -26.49 -8.69 -17.92
N GLN A 82 -25.99 -9.38 -18.95
CA GLN A 82 -26.84 -10.02 -19.95
C GLN A 82 -27.67 -11.16 -19.35
N LEU A 83 -27.08 -11.99 -18.50
CA LEU A 83 -27.78 -13.07 -17.81
C LEU A 83 -28.86 -12.53 -16.87
N GLU A 84 -28.57 -11.48 -16.10
CA GLU A 84 -29.55 -10.82 -15.24
C GLU A 84 -30.72 -10.24 -16.04
N ALA A 85 -30.46 -9.65 -17.22
CA ALA A 85 -31.50 -9.13 -18.09
C ALA A 85 -32.42 -10.26 -18.60
N GLN A 86 -31.85 -11.37 -19.06
CA GLN A 86 -32.60 -12.55 -19.52
C GLN A 86 -33.44 -13.16 -18.40
N VAL A 87 -32.89 -13.26 -17.19
CA VAL A 87 -33.63 -13.77 -16.02
C VAL A 87 -34.80 -12.86 -15.69
N ARG A 88 -34.63 -11.53 -15.71
CA ARG A 88 -35.72 -10.57 -15.47
C ARG A 88 -36.80 -10.65 -16.55
N GLU A 89 -36.41 -10.79 -17.81
CA GLU A 89 -37.34 -10.97 -18.94
C GLU A 89 -38.12 -12.28 -18.81
N MET A 90 -37.46 -13.38 -18.49
CA MET A 90 -38.13 -14.67 -18.27
C MET A 90 -39.03 -14.64 -17.03
N ALA A 91 -38.61 -13.97 -15.95
CA ALA A 91 -39.43 -13.81 -14.76
C ALA A 91 -40.68 -12.97 -15.03
N SER A 92 -40.57 -11.87 -15.77
CA SER A 92 -41.72 -11.03 -16.16
C SER A 92 -42.65 -11.77 -17.12
N LYS A 93 -42.10 -12.49 -18.10
CA LYS A 93 -42.87 -13.29 -19.06
C LYS A 93 -43.59 -14.45 -18.38
N ASN A 94 -42.94 -15.17 -17.46
CA ASN A 94 -43.62 -16.20 -16.64
C ASN A 94 -44.71 -15.62 -15.74
N THR A 95 -44.48 -14.45 -15.13
CA THR A 95 -45.52 -13.73 -14.38
C THR A 95 -46.71 -13.38 -15.27
N SER A 96 -46.45 -12.94 -16.50
CA SER A 96 -47.48 -12.56 -17.47
C SER A 96 -48.14 -13.74 -18.19
N LEU A 97 -47.57 -14.95 -18.10
CA LEU A 97 -48.19 -16.22 -18.51
C LEU A 97 -49.00 -16.88 -17.38
N LYS A 98 -48.87 -16.37 -16.15
CA LYS A 98 -49.68 -16.77 -15.00
C LYS A 98 -50.98 -15.96 -14.74
N PRO A 99 -51.65 -15.30 -15.72
CA PRO A 99 -53.01 -14.83 -15.52
C PRO A 99 -54.00 -15.85 -16.10
N VAL A 100 -54.98 -16.25 -15.29
CA VAL A 100 -56.21 -16.93 -15.72
C VAL A 100 -56.08 -18.44 -16.04
N SER A 101 -55.73 -19.26 -15.05
CA SER A 101 -56.10 -20.69 -15.02
C SER A 101 -56.39 -21.20 -13.61
N SER A 102 -56.63 -20.30 -12.66
CA SER A 102 -56.91 -20.63 -11.26
C SER A 102 -58.20 -19.94 -10.83
N SER A 103 -59.32 -20.42 -11.37
CA SER A 103 -60.67 -20.18 -10.87
C SER A 103 -61.52 -21.39 -11.20
#